data_AF-A0A2W2GRM3-F1
#
_entry.id   AF-A0A2W2GRM3-F1
#
_cell.length_a   1.000
_cell.length_b   1.000
_cell.length_c   1.000
_cell.angle_alpha   90.00
_cell.angle_beta   90.00
_cell.angle_gamma   90.00
#
_symmetry.space_group_name_H-M   'P 1'
#
loop_
_entity.id
_entity.type
_entity.pdbx_description
1 polymer ?
#
loop_
_entity_poly.entity_id
_entity_poly.type
_entity_poly.pdbx_seq_one_letter_code
_entity_poly.pdbx_strand_id
1 'polypeptide(L)'
;MSESITVDRMLAVPMRDGAILRADVYRPAGQRCPALVFRTPYDRTSLGMYGTFALRAASAGYAVVMQDVRGRGASVGTFTPFLNEREDGYDSIDWIVAQPWCDGNVGMFGGSYDGVTQWQAAMSGHPALKAIAPNVTASSYHHGWVYRGGAFQLSFSLGWTLSLAAHNAARDPSVPAEIRGALTDAADRLPGTAAVLPLDDHPYLDGIAPYYREWLRHPQYDEYWERLDVSRAYPGINVAAFNLGGWYDTFLGGTLANFAGMRAQGPASVRDRQRLLIGPWPHAGLFSGNPVGEWNFGGRATGPAIDADGMQLRWFDTWLRDGDDGIAGEPSVLLFTMGADEWRVADSWPLPGTEYQDWHLHSGGRANTLHGDGELRREQPDSGQAPDSFLYDPRDRRCA
;
A
#
# COMPACT_ATOMS: atom_id res chain seq x y z
N MET A 1 5.70 -18.30 -29.82
CA MET A 1 5.46 -19.68 -29.34
C MET A 1 4.72 -19.55 -28.02
N SER A 2 3.61 -20.26 -27.80
CA SER A 2 2.92 -20.18 -26.51
C SER A 2 3.77 -20.89 -25.46
N GLU A 3 4.52 -20.13 -24.67
CA GLU A 3 5.28 -20.70 -23.56
C GLU A 3 4.29 -21.23 -22.52
N SER A 4 4.35 -22.54 -22.27
CA SER A 4 3.51 -23.18 -21.27
C SER A 4 3.93 -22.74 -19.87
N ILE A 5 2.98 -22.24 -19.07
CA ILE A 5 3.20 -21.89 -17.65
C ILE A 5 3.02 -23.14 -16.79
N THR A 6 4.02 -23.43 -15.94
CA THR A 6 3.92 -24.44 -14.89
C THR A 6 3.45 -23.77 -13.59
N VAL A 7 2.53 -24.43 -12.87
CA VAL A 7 2.03 -23.95 -11.59
C VAL A 7 2.32 -24.98 -10.51
N ASP A 8 3.24 -24.64 -9.61
CA ASP A 8 3.54 -25.43 -8.42
C ASP A 8 2.75 -24.86 -7.25
N ARG A 9 1.87 -25.67 -6.64
CA ARG A 9 0.94 -25.19 -5.59
C ARG A 9 1.32 -25.64 -4.19
N MET A 10 0.94 -24.86 -3.18
CA MET A 10 1.05 -25.19 -1.76
C MET A 10 2.49 -25.52 -1.30
N LEU A 11 3.48 -24.90 -1.94
CA LEU A 11 4.87 -25.07 -1.56
C LEU A 11 5.10 -24.58 -0.13
N ALA A 12 5.91 -25.33 0.62
CA ALA A 12 6.33 -25.00 1.97
C ALA A 12 7.54 -24.07 1.91
N VAL A 13 7.43 -22.89 2.50
CA VAL A 13 8.52 -21.92 2.64
C VAL A 13 8.85 -21.83 4.14
N PRO A 14 9.89 -22.51 4.62
CA PRO A 14 10.28 -22.47 6.03
C PRO A 14 10.94 -21.14 6.37
N MET A 15 10.47 -20.49 7.43
CA MET A 15 11.08 -19.31 8.02
C MET A 15 12.14 -19.71 9.06
N ARG A 16 13.01 -18.77 9.44
CA ARG A 16 14.11 -19.01 10.40
C ARG A 16 13.67 -19.48 11.77
N ASP A 17 12.43 -19.17 12.17
CA ASP A 17 11.83 -19.56 13.45
C ASP A 17 11.03 -20.87 13.36
N GLY A 18 11.07 -21.54 12.20
CA GLY A 18 10.38 -22.81 11.96
C GLY A 18 8.93 -22.68 11.52
N ALA A 19 8.37 -21.47 11.46
CA ALA A 19 7.05 -21.29 10.84
C ALA A 19 7.10 -21.63 9.34
N ILE A 20 5.99 -22.15 8.81
CA ILE A 20 5.90 -22.53 7.40
C ILE A 20 4.86 -21.65 6.73
N LEU A 21 5.34 -20.81 5.80
CA LEU A 21 4.48 -20.06 4.90
C LEU A 21 4.14 -20.87 3.65
N ARG A 22 3.02 -20.55 3.01
CA ARG A 22 2.55 -21.24 1.80
C ARG A 22 2.62 -20.35 0.58
N ALA A 23 3.16 -20.89 -0.50
CA ALA A 23 3.27 -20.20 -1.78
C ALA A 23 2.76 -21.05 -2.95
N ASP A 24 2.19 -20.39 -3.95
CA ASP A 24 2.04 -20.92 -5.30
C ASP A 24 3.05 -20.23 -6.23
N VAL A 25 3.68 -20.97 -7.12
CA VAL A 25 4.67 -20.47 -8.07
C VAL A 25 4.18 -20.69 -9.50
N TYR A 26 4.06 -19.61 -10.26
CA TYR A 26 3.69 -19.58 -11.67
C TYR A 26 4.95 -19.26 -12.48
N ARG A 27 5.43 -20.18 -13.32
CA ARG A 27 6.73 -19.99 -13.98
C ARG A 27 6.76 -20.54 -15.41
N PRO A 28 7.59 -19.98 -16.31
CA PRO A 28 7.86 -20.59 -17.60
C PRO A 28 8.48 -21.99 -17.42
N ALA A 29 8.19 -22.90 -18.35
CA ALA A 29 8.74 -24.24 -18.31
C ALA A 29 10.23 -24.28 -18.73
N GLY A 30 11.06 -24.97 -17.95
CA GLY A 30 12.40 -25.40 -18.39
C GLY A 30 13.54 -24.36 -18.36
N GLN A 31 13.32 -23.16 -17.83
CA GLN A 31 14.33 -22.09 -17.82
C GLN A 31 14.52 -21.46 -16.43
N ARG A 32 15.78 -21.12 -16.09
CA ARG A 32 16.08 -20.24 -14.95
C ARG A 32 15.70 -18.81 -15.29
N CYS A 33 14.94 -18.16 -14.42
CA CYS A 33 14.38 -16.84 -14.66
C CYS A 33 14.39 -15.98 -13.40
N PRO A 34 14.26 -14.65 -13.55
CA PRO A 34 14.05 -13.77 -12.42
C PRO A 34 12.70 -14.02 -11.76
N ALA A 35 12.62 -13.76 -10.45
CA ALA A 35 11.41 -13.98 -9.67
C ALA A 35 10.70 -12.68 -9.31
N LEU A 36 9.37 -12.66 -9.37
CA LEU A 36 8.52 -11.60 -8.83
C LEU A 36 7.68 -12.13 -7.68
N VAL A 37 7.78 -11.49 -6.51
CA VAL A 37 7.11 -11.95 -5.29
C VAL A 37 5.94 -11.04 -4.96
N PHE A 38 4.82 -11.68 -4.62
CA PHE A 38 3.63 -11.06 -4.09
C PHE A 38 3.31 -11.73 -2.75
N ARG A 39 3.44 -10.97 -1.65
CA ARG A 39 3.16 -11.47 -0.29
C ARG A 39 1.91 -10.78 0.23
N THR A 40 0.88 -11.57 0.56
CA THR A 40 -0.45 -11.03 0.85
C THR A 40 -1.12 -11.63 2.10
N PRO A 41 -1.93 -10.84 2.83
CA PRO A 41 -2.79 -11.37 3.89
C PRO A 41 -4.19 -11.77 3.41
N TYR A 42 -4.47 -11.64 2.10
CA TYR A 42 -5.81 -11.73 1.50
C TYR A 42 -6.09 -13.06 0.76
N ASP A 43 -5.42 -14.15 1.15
CA ASP A 43 -5.45 -15.46 0.48
C ASP A 43 -4.77 -15.44 -0.91
N ARG A 44 -3.59 -16.05 -1.01
CA ARG A 44 -2.81 -16.20 -2.25
C ARG A 44 -3.56 -16.92 -3.39
N THR A 45 -4.61 -17.69 -3.08
CA THR A 45 -5.43 -18.38 -4.09
C THR A 45 -6.48 -17.46 -4.70
N SER A 46 -6.80 -16.36 -4.01
CA SER A 46 -7.58 -15.27 -4.55
C SER A 46 -6.72 -14.55 -5.58
N LEU A 47 -6.85 -14.96 -6.84
CA LEU A 47 -6.16 -14.30 -7.95
C LEU A 47 -6.56 -12.82 -8.07
N GLY A 48 -7.65 -12.38 -7.44
CA GLY A 48 -7.91 -10.97 -7.08
C GLY A 48 -7.55 -9.93 -8.15
N MET A 49 -7.06 -8.77 -7.71
CA MET A 49 -6.63 -7.69 -8.60
C MET A 49 -5.32 -7.98 -9.35
N TYR A 50 -4.44 -8.81 -8.76
CA TYR A 50 -3.06 -8.99 -9.25
C TYR A 50 -2.84 -10.27 -10.06
N GLY A 51 -3.85 -11.13 -10.23
CA GLY A 51 -3.74 -12.41 -10.92
C GLY A 51 -3.53 -12.28 -12.42
N THR A 52 -4.14 -11.27 -13.04
CA THR A 52 -3.89 -10.96 -14.45
C THR A 52 -2.45 -10.50 -14.66
N PHE A 53 -1.94 -9.64 -13.77
CA PHE A 53 -0.53 -9.24 -13.79
C PHE A 53 0.40 -10.44 -13.57
N ALA A 54 0.11 -11.32 -12.60
CA ALA A 54 0.90 -12.52 -12.34
C ALA A 54 1.00 -13.43 -13.58
N LEU A 55 -0.10 -13.66 -14.29
CA LEU A 55 -0.09 -14.45 -15.52
C LEU A 55 0.66 -13.75 -16.66
N ARG A 56 0.49 -12.43 -16.79
CA ARG A 56 1.21 -11.62 -17.78
C ARG A 56 2.71 -11.64 -17.53
N ALA A 57 3.15 -11.48 -16.28
CA ALA A 57 4.54 -11.58 -15.88
C ALA A 57 5.12 -12.98 -16.10
N ALA A 58 4.38 -14.04 -15.76
CA ALA A 58 4.81 -15.40 -16.03
C ALA A 58 4.98 -15.68 -17.54
N SER A 59 4.08 -15.13 -18.36
CA SER A 59 4.17 -15.17 -19.83
C SER A 59 5.29 -14.31 -20.40
N ALA A 60 5.75 -13.31 -19.64
CA ALA A 60 6.93 -12.49 -19.97
C ALA A 60 8.24 -13.12 -19.45
N GLY A 61 8.21 -14.38 -18.99
CA GLY A 61 9.40 -15.12 -18.59
C GLY A 61 9.89 -14.83 -17.16
N TYR A 62 8.99 -14.48 -16.25
CA TYR A 62 9.26 -14.40 -14.81
C TYR A 62 8.71 -15.62 -14.06
N ALA A 63 9.34 -16.02 -12.97
CA ALA A 63 8.69 -16.86 -11.97
C ALA A 63 7.92 -15.96 -11.00
N VAL A 64 6.60 -16.11 -10.90
CA VAL A 64 5.75 -15.33 -10.00
C VAL A 64 5.40 -16.16 -8.76
N VAL A 65 5.79 -15.68 -7.58
CA VAL A 65 5.58 -16.34 -6.30
C VAL A 65 4.47 -15.61 -5.54
N MET A 66 3.32 -16.26 -5.41
CA MET A 66 2.15 -15.77 -4.66
C MET A 66 2.14 -16.42 -3.28
N GLN A 67 2.41 -15.66 -2.22
CA GLN A 67 2.62 -16.17 -0.88
C GLN A 67 1.61 -15.60 0.13
N ASP A 68 1.03 -16.47 0.95
CA ASP A 68 0.29 -16.07 2.15
C ASP A 68 1.27 -15.62 3.24
N VAL A 69 1.12 -14.40 3.79
CA VAL A 69 1.91 -13.98 4.95
C VAL A 69 1.57 -14.79 6.20
N ARG A 70 2.39 -14.66 7.24
CA ARG A 70 2.29 -15.44 8.48
C ARG A 70 0.90 -15.39 9.12
N GLY A 71 0.37 -16.56 9.47
CA GLY A 71 -0.96 -16.70 10.09
C GLY A 71 -2.14 -16.33 9.18
N ARG A 72 -1.92 -16.30 7.85
CA ARG A 72 -2.93 -15.99 6.83
C ARG A 72 -3.10 -17.14 5.87
N GLY A 73 -4.30 -17.27 5.28
CA GLY A 73 -4.58 -18.29 4.28
C GLY A 73 -4.18 -19.69 4.77
N ALA A 74 -3.24 -20.32 4.08
CA ALA A 74 -2.71 -21.63 4.46
C ALA A 74 -1.38 -21.58 5.25
N SER A 75 -0.84 -20.39 5.52
CA SER A 75 0.39 -20.17 6.29
C SER A 75 0.16 -20.30 7.79
N VAL A 76 1.08 -20.98 8.47
CA VAL A 76 1.04 -21.17 9.93
C VAL A 76 1.59 -19.93 10.65
N GLY A 77 1.16 -19.73 11.90
CA GLY A 77 1.66 -18.69 12.80
C GLY A 77 0.57 -17.73 13.23
N THR A 78 0.97 -16.64 13.89
CA THR A 78 0.07 -15.58 14.31
C THR A 78 0.23 -14.39 13.39
N PHE A 79 -0.88 -13.90 12.83
CA PHE A 79 -0.86 -12.68 12.05
C PHE A 79 -0.75 -11.46 12.98
N THR A 80 0.42 -10.84 12.97
CA THR A 80 0.65 -9.53 13.60
C THR A 80 1.03 -8.54 12.51
N PRO A 81 0.08 -7.71 12.04
CA PRO A 81 0.31 -6.81 10.92
C PRO A 81 1.65 -6.09 11.00
N PHE A 82 2.36 -6.04 9.88
CA PHE A 82 3.65 -5.37 9.68
C PHE A 82 4.86 -6.02 10.36
N LEU A 83 4.70 -6.58 11.57
CA LEU A 83 5.82 -6.90 12.46
C LEU A 83 6.75 -8.00 11.93
N ASN A 84 6.19 -9.00 11.26
CA ASN A 84 6.98 -10.12 10.73
C ASN A 84 7.46 -9.90 9.29
N GLU A 85 6.98 -8.84 8.61
CA GLU A 85 7.12 -8.74 7.16
C GLU A 85 8.55 -8.53 6.68
N ARG A 86 9.42 -7.97 7.53
CA ARG A 86 10.84 -7.80 7.24
C ARG A 86 11.57 -9.14 7.21
N GLU A 87 11.48 -9.89 8.31
CA GLU A 87 12.22 -11.15 8.47
C GLU A 87 11.63 -12.25 7.59
N ASP A 88 10.29 -12.36 7.55
CA ASP A 88 9.63 -13.33 6.68
C ASP A 88 9.84 -12.98 5.19
N GLY A 89 9.94 -11.68 4.87
CA GLY A 89 10.31 -11.21 3.54
C GLY A 89 11.72 -11.65 3.15
N TYR A 90 12.69 -11.47 4.04
CA TYR A 90 14.07 -11.94 3.84
C TYR A 90 14.12 -13.46 3.61
N ASP A 91 13.53 -14.24 4.52
CA ASP A 91 13.58 -15.71 4.49
C ASP A 91 12.86 -16.27 3.26
N SER A 92 11.78 -15.63 2.84
CA SER A 92 11.08 -16.00 1.60
C SER A 92 11.94 -15.76 0.37
N ILE A 93 12.66 -14.65 0.31
CA ILE A 93 13.56 -14.36 -0.82
C ILE A 93 14.76 -15.33 -0.82
N ASP A 94 15.32 -15.65 0.35
CA ASP A 94 16.39 -16.65 0.49
C ASP A 94 15.94 -18.03 -0.03
N TRP A 95 14.74 -18.47 0.37
CA TRP A 95 14.15 -19.69 -0.15
C TRP A 95 13.94 -19.65 -1.67
N ILE A 96 13.49 -18.52 -2.23
CA ILE A 96 13.27 -18.34 -3.67
C ILE A 96 14.58 -18.47 -4.44
N VAL A 97 15.65 -17.81 -4.01
CA VAL A 97 16.94 -17.86 -4.74
C VAL A 97 17.62 -19.22 -4.65
N ALA A 98 17.29 -20.03 -3.63
CA ALA A 98 17.74 -21.41 -3.52
C ALA A 98 17.02 -22.35 -4.50
N GLN A 99 15.93 -21.92 -5.14
CA GLN A 99 15.19 -22.78 -6.08
C GLN A 99 15.94 -22.94 -7.41
N PRO A 100 15.91 -24.15 -8.02
CA PRO A 100 16.65 -24.43 -9.25
C PRO A 100 16.17 -23.63 -10.47
N TRP A 101 14.98 -23.03 -10.40
CA TRP A 101 14.39 -22.20 -11.45
C TRP A 101 14.66 -20.70 -11.28
N CYS A 102 15.18 -20.25 -10.12
CA CYS A 102 15.47 -18.83 -9.91
C CYS A 102 16.88 -18.51 -10.42
N ASP A 103 17.06 -17.39 -11.10
CA ASP A 103 18.39 -16.93 -11.56
C ASP A 103 19.18 -16.13 -10.51
N GLY A 104 18.54 -15.79 -9.38
CA GLY A 104 19.13 -15.03 -8.28
C GLY A 104 18.68 -13.57 -8.21
N ASN A 105 17.90 -13.09 -9.18
CA ASN A 105 17.32 -11.75 -9.18
C ASN A 105 15.85 -11.80 -8.77
N VAL A 106 15.49 -10.98 -7.78
CA VAL A 106 14.14 -10.94 -7.22
C VAL A 106 13.61 -9.51 -7.25
N GLY A 107 12.35 -9.38 -7.65
CA GLY A 107 11.56 -8.17 -7.52
C GLY A 107 10.29 -8.46 -6.75
N MET A 108 9.60 -7.42 -6.30
CA MET A 108 8.32 -7.57 -5.62
C MET A 108 7.30 -6.55 -6.13
N PHE A 109 6.02 -6.92 -6.08
CA PHE A 109 4.92 -6.09 -6.56
C PHE A 109 3.69 -6.30 -5.67
N GLY A 110 2.70 -5.43 -5.82
CA GLY A 110 1.48 -5.47 -5.02
C GLY A 110 1.09 -4.10 -4.48
N GLY A 111 -0.12 -4.00 -3.92
CA GLY A 111 -0.66 -2.74 -3.43
C GLY A 111 -1.14 -2.80 -1.98
N SER A 112 -1.37 -1.64 -1.37
CA SER A 112 -1.86 -1.55 0.01
C SER A 112 -0.93 -2.32 0.97
N TYR A 113 -1.43 -3.35 1.66
CA TYR A 113 -0.61 -4.19 2.54
C TYR A 113 0.45 -4.99 1.78
N ASP A 114 0.18 -5.40 0.54
CA ASP A 114 1.20 -6.05 -0.29
C ASP A 114 2.33 -5.05 -0.66
N GLY A 115 2.05 -3.74 -0.62
CA GLY A 115 3.06 -2.67 -0.67
C GLY A 115 3.90 -2.56 0.62
N VAL A 116 3.28 -2.81 1.78
CA VAL A 116 3.99 -2.86 3.08
C VAL A 116 5.00 -4.00 3.07
N THR A 117 4.64 -5.17 2.58
CA THR A 117 5.54 -6.34 2.53
C THR A 117 6.76 -6.07 1.66
N GLN A 118 6.62 -5.30 0.58
CA GLN A 118 7.72 -4.87 -0.28
C GLN A 118 8.71 -3.97 0.45
N TRP A 119 8.22 -2.92 1.11
CA TRP A 119 9.09 -2.00 1.85
C TRP A 119 9.77 -2.67 3.03
N GLN A 120 9.05 -3.52 3.79
CA GLN A 120 9.66 -4.25 4.90
C GLN A 120 10.72 -5.25 4.41
N ALA A 121 10.49 -5.95 3.30
CA ALA A 121 11.51 -6.79 2.70
C ALA A 121 12.71 -5.98 2.20
N ALA A 122 12.50 -4.79 1.61
CA ALA A 122 13.59 -3.90 1.20
C ALA A 122 14.44 -3.41 2.39
N MET A 123 13.82 -3.14 3.54
CA MET A 123 14.51 -2.79 4.80
C MET A 123 15.37 -3.92 5.37
N SER A 124 15.13 -5.18 4.97
CA SER A 124 15.93 -6.32 5.42
C SER A 124 17.34 -6.35 4.80
N GLY A 125 17.55 -5.63 3.69
CA GLY A 125 18.83 -5.59 2.99
C GLY A 125 19.17 -6.88 2.21
N HIS A 126 18.18 -7.74 1.90
CA HIS A 126 18.43 -8.97 1.17
C HIS A 126 19.08 -8.70 -0.21
N PRO A 127 20.27 -9.28 -0.51
CA PRO A 127 21.06 -8.90 -1.69
C PRO A 127 20.41 -9.26 -3.03
N ALA A 128 19.51 -10.25 -3.06
CA ALA A 128 18.78 -10.65 -4.26
C ALA A 128 17.62 -9.72 -4.64
N LEU A 129 17.12 -8.88 -3.71
CA LEU A 129 16.01 -7.97 -3.99
C LEU A 129 16.54 -6.75 -4.74
N LYS A 130 16.15 -6.58 -6.00
CA LYS A 130 16.66 -5.52 -6.88
C LYS A 130 15.68 -4.37 -7.07
N ALA A 131 14.39 -4.69 -7.18
CA ALA A 131 13.36 -3.69 -7.44
C ALA A 131 12.01 -4.04 -6.79
N ILE A 132 11.25 -3.01 -6.41
CA ILE A 132 9.88 -3.11 -5.93
C ILE A 132 8.95 -2.20 -6.73
N ALA A 133 7.66 -2.54 -6.80
CA ALA A 133 6.61 -1.74 -7.42
C ALA A 133 5.41 -1.57 -6.47
N PRO A 134 5.59 -0.84 -5.34
CA PRO A 134 4.54 -0.63 -4.35
C PRO A 134 3.45 0.31 -4.89
N ASN A 135 2.22 -0.18 -4.91
CA ASN A 135 1.03 0.59 -5.27
C ASN A 135 0.25 1.00 -4.00
N VAL A 136 -0.20 2.25 -3.89
CA VAL A 136 -1.09 2.76 -2.82
C VAL A 136 -0.70 2.27 -1.43
N THR A 137 0.48 2.66 -0.95
CA THR A 137 0.98 2.23 0.37
C THR A 137 1.65 3.36 1.15
N ALA A 138 1.81 3.17 2.45
CA ALA A 138 2.34 4.17 3.37
C ALA A 138 3.88 4.10 3.50
N SER A 139 4.49 5.20 3.94
CA SER A 139 5.90 5.27 4.35
C SER A 139 6.09 5.08 5.86
N SER A 140 5.04 5.36 6.65
CA SER A 140 5.01 5.19 8.10
C SER A 140 3.66 4.60 8.48
N TYR A 141 3.67 3.45 9.17
CA TYR A 141 2.44 2.75 9.54
C TYR A 141 1.75 3.36 10.77
N HIS A 142 2.46 4.26 11.48
CA HIS A 142 1.81 5.17 12.42
C HIS A 142 1.16 6.32 11.65
N HIS A 143 1.95 7.29 11.15
CA HIS A 143 1.46 8.59 10.66
C HIS A 143 0.69 8.57 9.33
N GLY A 144 0.81 7.47 8.57
CA GLY A 144 0.22 7.34 7.25
C GLY A 144 -0.74 6.16 7.11
N TRP A 145 -1.04 5.45 8.20
CA TRP A 145 -1.92 4.28 8.16
C TRP A 145 -2.87 4.23 9.36
N VAL A 146 -2.35 3.99 10.56
CA VAL A 146 -3.17 3.79 11.77
C VAL A 146 -3.55 5.12 12.42
N TYR A 147 -2.66 6.11 12.39
CA TYR A 147 -2.87 7.47 12.91
C TYR A 147 -2.56 8.52 11.83
N ARG A 148 -3.20 9.68 11.90
CA ARG A 148 -2.86 10.83 11.05
C ARG A 148 -3.03 12.11 11.84
N GLY A 149 -1.96 12.91 11.94
CA GLY A 149 -1.97 14.11 12.79
C GLY A 149 -2.30 13.84 14.27
N GLY A 150 -2.00 12.62 14.76
CA GLY A 150 -2.33 12.19 16.13
C GLY A 150 -3.75 11.62 16.31
N ALA A 151 -4.61 11.66 15.28
CA ALA A 151 -5.93 11.05 15.33
C ALA A 151 -5.91 9.61 14.80
N PHE A 152 -6.52 8.68 15.53
CA PHE A 152 -6.70 7.29 15.08
C PHE A 152 -7.62 7.25 13.87
N GLN A 153 -7.19 6.60 12.79
CA GLN A 153 -7.97 6.41 11.56
C GLN A 153 -9.03 5.32 11.80
N LEU A 154 -10.03 5.62 12.63
CA LEU A 154 -10.97 4.64 13.19
C LEU A 154 -11.73 3.87 12.11
N SER A 155 -12.39 4.56 11.19
CA SER A 155 -13.21 3.91 10.15
C SER A 155 -12.36 2.96 9.30
N PHE A 156 -11.17 3.39 8.88
CA PHE A 156 -10.27 2.56 8.10
C PHE A 156 -9.69 1.40 8.93
N SER A 157 -9.12 1.67 10.10
CA SER A 157 -8.41 0.66 10.91
C SER A 157 -9.35 -0.41 11.45
N LEU A 158 -10.52 0.00 11.95
CA LEU A 158 -11.54 -0.94 12.43
C LEU A 158 -12.19 -1.68 11.25
N GLY A 159 -12.52 -0.98 10.17
CA GLY A 159 -13.13 -1.57 8.98
C GLY A 159 -12.23 -2.63 8.33
N TRP A 160 -10.93 -2.33 8.18
CA TRP A 160 -9.95 -3.28 7.66
C TRP A 160 -9.77 -4.50 8.60
N THR A 161 -9.70 -4.26 9.91
CA THR A 161 -9.65 -5.32 10.93
C THR A 161 -10.85 -6.25 10.81
N LEU A 162 -12.06 -5.70 10.75
CA LEU A 162 -13.31 -6.45 10.65
C LEU A 162 -13.39 -7.25 9.36
N SER A 163 -13.02 -6.64 8.23
CA SER A 163 -13.00 -7.31 6.93
C SER A 163 -12.05 -8.52 6.94
N LEU A 164 -10.82 -8.35 7.45
CA LEU A 164 -9.86 -9.43 7.59
C LEU A 164 -10.38 -10.51 8.56
N ALA A 165 -10.87 -10.11 9.73
CA ALA A 165 -11.34 -11.03 10.76
C ALA A 165 -12.52 -11.87 10.26
N ALA A 166 -13.53 -11.25 9.65
CA ALA A 166 -14.67 -11.93 9.06
C ALA A 166 -14.23 -12.92 7.97
N HIS A 167 -13.30 -12.52 7.09
CA HIS A 167 -12.79 -13.38 6.03
C HIS A 167 -12.12 -14.66 6.56
N ASN A 168 -11.30 -14.58 7.61
CA ASN A 168 -10.67 -15.80 8.16
C ASN A 168 -11.64 -16.62 8.95
N ALA A 169 -12.47 -15.97 9.77
CA ALA A 169 -13.45 -16.65 10.59
C ALA A 169 -14.39 -17.49 9.71
N ALA A 170 -14.78 -16.98 8.53
CA ALA A 170 -15.58 -17.72 7.54
C ALA A 170 -14.91 -18.99 7.01
N ARG A 171 -13.57 -19.07 7.03
CA ARG A 171 -12.78 -20.19 6.51
C ARG A 171 -12.25 -21.12 7.61
N ASP A 172 -12.34 -20.69 8.86
CA ASP A 172 -11.95 -21.49 10.02
C ASP A 172 -13.19 -22.10 10.68
N PRO A 173 -13.42 -23.42 10.52
CA PRO A 173 -14.57 -24.10 11.11
C PRO A 173 -14.52 -24.13 12.64
N SER A 174 -13.37 -23.86 13.27
CA SER A 174 -13.23 -23.82 14.73
C SER A 174 -13.81 -22.55 15.36
N VAL A 175 -13.97 -21.48 14.58
CA VAL A 175 -14.62 -20.25 15.06
C VAL A 175 -16.13 -20.51 15.20
N PRO A 176 -16.77 -20.15 16.33
CA PRO A 176 -18.22 -20.33 16.49
C PRO A 176 -19.04 -19.56 15.44
N ALA A 177 -20.19 -20.10 15.06
CA ALA A 177 -21.05 -19.48 14.04
C ALA A 177 -21.56 -18.10 14.46
N GLU A 178 -21.79 -17.92 15.76
CA GLU A 178 -22.22 -16.68 16.39
C GLU A 178 -21.15 -15.60 16.24
N ILE A 179 -19.87 -15.96 16.41
CA ILE A 179 -18.73 -15.03 16.25
C ILE A 179 -18.54 -14.67 14.77
N ARG A 180 -18.64 -15.64 13.85
CA ARG A 180 -18.65 -15.36 12.40
C ARG A 180 -19.75 -14.38 12.03
N GLY A 181 -20.97 -14.61 12.51
CA GLY A 181 -22.11 -13.73 12.28
C GLY A 181 -21.87 -12.33 12.82
N ALA A 182 -21.38 -12.21 14.06
CA ALA A 182 -21.08 -10.93 14.69
C ALA A 182 -20.00 -10.13 13.93
N LEU A 183 -18.94 -10.79 13.43
CA LEU A 183 -17.91 -10.15 12.63
C LEU A 183 -18.47 -9.59 11.31
N THR A 184 -19.29 -10.36 10.61
CA THR A 184 -19.96 -9.93 9.38
C THR A 184 -20.91 -8.77 9.65
N ASP A 185 -21.78 -8.89 10.66
CA ASP A 185 -22.71 -7.82 11.04
C ASP A 185 -21.97 -6.53 11.43
N ALA A 186 -20.86 -6.65 12.16
CA ALA A 186 -20.03 -5.51 12.55
C ALA A 186 -19.36 -4.83 11.34
N ALA A 187 -18.91 -5.61 10.35
CA ALA A 187 -18.35 -5.09 9.11
C ALA A 187 -19.43 -4.37 8.26
N ASP A 188 -20.60 -4.99 8.09
CA ASP A 188 -21.71 -4.44 7.30
C ASP A 188 -22.30 -3.15 7.91
N ARG A 189 -22.18 -2.99 9.24
CA ARG A 189 -22.69 -1.83 9.98
C ARG A 189 -21.58 -0.93 10.52
N LEU A 190 -20.46 -0.84 9.81
CA LEU A 190 -19.25 -0.14 10.24
C LEU A 190 -19.50 1.25 10.89
N PRO A 191 -20.36 2.14 10.37
CA PRO A 191 -20.62 3.43 11.04
C PRO A 191 -21.18 3.28 12.46
N GLY A 192 -22.06 2.30 12.68
CA GLY A 192 -22.59 1.97 14.01
C GLY A 192 -21.57 1.25 14.88
N THR A 193 -20.78 0.34 14.28
CA THR A 193 -19.71 -0.36 14.99
C THR A 193 -18.62 0.60 15.49
N ALA A 194 -18.16 1.51 14.64
CA ALA A 194 -17.24 2.58 14.99
C ALA A 194 -17.84 3.62 15.98
N ALA A 195 -19.12 3.49 16.32
CA ALA A 195 -19.77 4.32 17.33
C ALA A 195 -19.79 3.76 18.73
N VAL A 196 -19.44 2.49 18.91
CA VAL A 196 -19.36 1.85 20.22
C VAL A 196 -18.25 2.51 21.06
N LEU A 197 -18.56 2.73 22.34
CA LEU A 197 -17.62 3.23 23.33
C LEU A 197 -17.62 2.31 24.57
N PRO A 198 -16.44 1.98 25.13
CA PRO A 198 -15.10 2.39 24.68
C PRO A 198 -14.72 1.80 23.31
N LEU A 199 -13.76 2.43 22.62
CA LEU A 199 -13.42 2.10 21.22
C LEU A 199 -12.84 0.68 21.04
N ASP A 200 -12.51 0.00 22.13
CA ASP A 200 -12.01 -1.37 22.16
C ASP A 200 -13.07 -2.41 22.60
N ASP A 201 -14.32 -2.00 22.83
CA ASP A 201 -15.45 -2.86 23.22
C ASP A 201 -16.04 -3.62 22.03
N HIS A 202 -15.20 -4.50 21.47
CA HIS A 202 -15.50 -5.36 20.33
C HIS A 202 -15.13 -6.81 20.66
N PRO A 203 -15.89 -7.49 21.54
CA PRO A 203 -15.51 -8.80 22.09
C PRO A 203 -15.35 -9.90 21.02
N TYR A 204 -16.03 -9.79 19.88
CA TYR A 204 -15.87 -10.71 18.75
C TYR A 204 -14.49 -10.62 18.07
N LEU A 205 -13.64 -9.66 18.42
CA LEU A 205 -12.24 -9.59 17.99
C LEU A 205 -11.28 -10.38 18.90
N ASP A 206 -11.76 -10.87 20.06
CA ASP A 206 -10.93 -11.57 21.04
C ASP A 206 -10.33 -12.85 20.46
N GLY A 207 -9.00 -12.97 20.50
CA GLY A 207 -8.26 -14.09 19.93
C GLY A 207 -8.24 -14.14 18.39
N ILE A 208 -9.02 -13.28 17.70
CA ILE A 208 -9.11 -13.26 16.22
C ILE A 208 -8.28 -12.13 15.63
N ALA A 209 -8.41 -10.92 16.17
CA ALA A 209 -7.71 -9.73 15.68
C ALA A 209 -7.22 -8.85 16.83
N PRO A 210 -6.36 -9.38 17.72
CA PRO A 210 -5.87 -8.65 18.89
C PRO A 210 -5.08 -7.38 18.53
N TYR A 211 -4.52 -7.32 17.32
CA TYR A 211 -3.72 -6.20 16.82
C TYR A 211 -4.50 -4.87 16.78
N TYR A 212 -5.83 -4.89 16.64
CA TYR A 212 -6.63 -3.66 16.69
C TYR A 212 -6.52 -2.97 18.05
N ARG A 213 -6.65 -3.74 19.14
CA ARG A 213 -6.48 -3.20 20.50
C ARG A 213 -5.05 -2.81 20.78
N GLU A 214 -4.09 -3.53 20.19
CA GLU A 214 -2.69 -3.16 20.30
C GLU A 214 -2.42 -1.77 19.71
N TRP A 215 -2.95 -1.48 18.52
CA TRP A 215 -2.81 -0.15 17.93
C TRP A 215 -3.41 0.97 18.79
N LEU A 216 -4.53 0.72 19.47
CA LEU A 216 -5.13 1.67 20.42
C LEU A 216 -4.26 1.91 21.67
N ARG A 217 -3.44 0.93 22.07
CA ARG A 217 -2.48 1.06 23.18
C ARG A 217 -1.21 1.82 22.81
N HIS A 218 -0.94 1.98 21.51
CA HIS A 218 0.20 2.73 20.98
C HIS A 218 -0.25 4.02 20.25
N PRO A 219 -0.87 5.00 20.94
CA PRO A 219 -1.36 6.23 20.31
C PRO A 219 -0.26 7.25 19.97
N GLN A 220 0.93 7.06 20.52
CA GLN A 220 2.09 7.90 20.24
C GLN A 220 3.05 7.16 19.32
N TYR A 221 3.87 7.92 18.60
CA TYR A 221 4.97 7.36 17.81
C TYR A 221 6.10 6.89 18.74
N ASP A 222 5.99 5.66 19.23
CA ASP A 222 6.95 5.00 20.11
C ASP A 222 7.75 3.89 19.38
N GLU A 223 8.52 3.10 20.13
CA GLU A 223 9.39 2.05 19.60
C GLU A 223 8.64 1.01 18.74
N TYR A 224 7.36 0.73 19.05
CA TYR A 224 6.54 -0.19 18.28
C TYR A 224 6.42 0.27 16.83
N TRP A 225 6.22 1.57 16.62
CA TRP A 225 6.09 2.18 15.30
C TRP A 225 7.43 2.53 14.66
N GLU A 226 8.39 3.01 15.44
CA GLU A 226 9.69 3.46 14.94
C GLU A 226 10.40 2.37 14.14
N ARG A 227 10.38 1.13 14.65
CA ARG A 227 11.03 -0.01 13.98
C ARG A 227 10.40 -0.37 12.63
N LEU A 228 9.15 0.02 12.39
CA LEU A 228 8.39 -0.25 11.17
C LEU A 228 8.50 0.87 10.15
N ASP A 229 9.01 2.03 10.55
CA ASP A 229 8.97 3.23 9.74
C ASP A 229 9.99 3.16 8.58
N VAL A 230 9.46 3.08 7.37
CA VAL A 230 10.26 2.99 6.14
C VAL A 230 11.07 4.26 5.94
N SER A 231 10.53 5.42 6.37
CA SER A 231 11.18 6.71 6.14
C SER A 231 12.50 6.89 6.87
N ARG A 232 12.70 6.14 7.97
CA ARG A 232 13.96 6.11 8.72
C ARG A 232 15.02 5.24 8.05
N ALA A 233 14.61 4.33 7.17
CA ALA A 233 15.47 3.31 6.57
C ALA A 233 15.97 3.66 5.16
N TYR A 234 15.46 4.73 4.51
CA TYR A 234 15.84 5.09 3.15
C TYR A 234 17.36 5.08 2.87
N PRO A 235 18.25 5.58 3.75
CA PRO A 235 19.69 5.54 3.49
C PRO A 235 20.29 4.14 3.32
N GLY A 236 19.65 3.10 3.89
CA GLY A 236 20.10 1.72 3.82
C GLY A 236 19.42 0.87 2.74
N ILE A 237 18.38 1.39 2.08
CA ILE A 237 17.61 0.62 1.10
C ILE A 237 18.30 0.70 -0.27
N ASN A 238 18.98 -0.38 -0.66
CA ASN A 238 19.64 -0.52 -1.97
C ASN A 238 18.71 -1.10 -3.07
N VAL A 239 17.40 -0.94 -2.90
CA VAL A 239 16.36 -1.48 -3.77
C VAL A 239 15.71 -0.34 -4.53
N ALA A 240 15.55 -0.47 -5.85
CA ALA A 240 14.86 0.53 -6.64
C ALA A 240 13.33 0.45 -6.41
N ALA A 241 12.62 1.58 -6.36
CA ALA A 241 11.16 1.58 -6.22
C ALA A 241 10.42 2.32 -7.34
N PHE A 242 9.40 1.66 -7.89
CA PHE A 242 8.36 2.29 -8.69
C PHE A 242 7.13 2.52 -7.81
N ASN A 243 6.97 3.75 -7.34
CA ASN A 243 5.91 4.16 -6.43
C ASN A 243 4.66 4.49 -7.25
N LEU A 244 3.57 3.76 -7.03
CA LEU A 244 2.29 3.99 -7.72
C LEU A 244 1.24 4.41 -6.68
N GLY A 245 0.38 5.37 -7.01
CA GLY A 245 -0.60 5.91 -6.08
C GLY A 245 -1.77 6.61 -6.75
N GLY A 246 -2.70 7.11 -5.95
CA GLY A 246 -3.90 7.79 -6.42
C GLY A 246 -4.18 9.08 -5.67
N TRP A 247 -4.70 10.11 -6.34
CA TRP A 247 -5.04 11.38 -5.69
C TRP A 247 -6.11 11.25 -4.61
N TYR A 248 -7.02 10.28 -4.75
CA TYR A 248 -8.07 9.97 -3.77
C TYR A 248 -7.71 8.79 -2.87
N ASP A 249 -6.47 8.32 -2.92
CA ASP A 249 -5.98 7.28 -2.03
C ASP A 249 -5.60 7.86 -0.66
N THR A 250 -6.01 7.15 0.40
CA THR A 250 -5.72 7.56 1.78
C THR A 250 -4.22 7.54 2.10
N PHE A 251 -3.44 6.71 1.39
CA PHE A 251 -1.99 6.55 1.59
C PHE A 251 -1.12 7.37 0.63
N LEU A 252 -1.71 8.26 -0.17
CA LEU A 252 -0.98 9.12 -1.11
C LEU A 252 0.22 9.81 -0.45
N GLY A 253 0.05 10.36 0.76
CA GLY A 253 1.12 11.04 1.48
C GLY A 253 2.35 10.14 1.69
N GLY A 254 2.13 8.86 2.01
CA GLY A 254 3.21 7.88 2.15
C GLY A 254 3.84 7.47 0.82
N THR A 255 3.04 7.30 -0.23
CA THR A 255 3.54 7.00 -1.59
C THR A 255 4.46 8.11 -2.09
N LEU A 256 4.04 9.37 -1.94
CA LEU A 256 4.85 10.54 -2.32
C LEU A 256 6.10 10.66 -1.44
N ALA A 257 5.98 10.40 -0.14
CA ALA A 257 7.11 10.43 0.79
C ALA A 257 8.15 9.35 0.49
N ASN A 258 7.74 8.14 0.12
CA ASN A 258 8.63 7.07 -0.30
C ASN A 258 9.45 7.45 -1.54
N PHE A 259 8.80 7.98 -2.57
CA PHE A 259 9.52 8.47 -3.76
C PHE A 259 10.49 9.61 -3.43
N ALA A 260 10.01 10.67 -2.77
CA ALA A 260 10.83 11.84 -2.46
C ALA A 260 11.97 11.50 -1.48
N GLY A 261 11.69 10.65 -0.50
CA GLY A 261 12.65 10.20 0.51
C GLY A 261 13.77 9.35 -0.09
N MET A 262 13.44 8.37 -0.94
CA MET A 262 14.45 7.60 -1.66
C MET A 262 15.28 8.47 -2.61
N ARG A 263 14.66 9.42 -3.32
CA ARG A 263 15.36 10.41 -4.17
C ARG A 263 16.29 11.33 -3.38
N ALA A 264 15.97 11.65 -2.13
CA ALA A 264 16.77 12.55 -1.30
C ALA A 264 17.87 11.81 -0.53
N GLN A 265 17.56 10.64 0.02
CA GLN A 265 18.34 9.98 1.07
C GLN A 265 18.87 8.61 0.65
N GLY A 266 18.26 7.96 -0.35
CA GLY A 266 18.63 6.62 -0.78
C GLY A 266 20.07 6.53 -1.34
N PRO A 267 20.65 5.34 -1.42
CA PRO A 267 21.97 5.12 -2.01
C PRO A 267 22.05 5.59 -3.46
N ALA A 268 23.21 6.11 -3.88
CA ALA A 268 23.43 6.66 -5.23
C ALA A 268 23.13 5.65 -6.36
N SER A 269 23.27 4.35 -6.09
CA SER A 269 22.97 3.26 -7.03
C SER A 269 21.50 3.19 -7.47
N VAL A 270 20.58 3.66 -6.63
CA VAL A 270 19.13 3.58 -6.88
C VAL A 270 18.43 4.92 -6.82
N ARG A 271 19.00 5.91 -6.13
CA ARG A 271 18.41 7.23 -5.90
C ARG A 271 17.89 7.88 -7.17
N ASP A 272 18.67 7.88 -8.24
CA ASP A 272 18.31 8.62 -9.47
C ASP A 272 17.37 7.87 -10.41
N ARG A 273 17.03 6.63 -10.08
CA ARG A 273 16.19 5.77 -10.91
C ARG A 273 14.89 5.38 -10.23
N GLN A 274 14.43 6.13 -9.24
CA GLN A 274 13.09 5.97 -8.67
C GLN A 274 12.03 6.42 -9.68
N ARG A 275 10.85 5.79 -9.65
CA ARG A 275 9.70 6.17 -10.49
C ARG A 275 8.47 6.51 -9.64
N LEU A 276 7.63 7.41 -10.17
CA LEU A 276 6.36 7.81 -9.55
C LEU A 276 5.24 7.84 -10.60
N LEU A 277 4.13 7.16 -10.29
CA LEU A 277 2.89 7.24 -11.06
C LEU A 277 1.72 7.60 -10.13
N ILE A 278 1.06 8.74 -10.37
CA ILE A 278 -0.14 9.13 -9.63
C ILE A 278 -1.31 9.33 -10.58
N GLY A 279 -2.32 8.47 -10.49
CA GLY A 279 -3.60 8.64 -11.20
C GLY A 279 -4.68 9.28 -10.33
N PRO A 280 -5.87 9.58 -10.86
CA PRO A 280 -6.99 10.11 -10.08
C PRO A 280 -7.75 8.99 -9.37
N TRP A 281 -7.03 8.05 -8.76
CA TRP A 281 -7.59 6.80 -8.25
C TRP A 281 -7.87 6.84 -6.74
N PRO A 282 -8.91 6.14 -6.26
CA PRO A 282 -9.08 5.79 -4.85
C PRO A 282 -8.14 4.64 -4.44
N HIS A 283 -8.39 4.05 -3.26
CA HIS A 283 -7.50 3.06 -2.63
C HIS A 283 -7.24 1.77 -3.44
N ALA A 284 -8.05 1.43 -4.45
CA ALA A 284 -7.75 0.30 -5.35
C ALA A 284 -6.64 0.62 -6.39
N GLY A 285 -6.12 1.87 -6.40
CA GLY A 285 -4.99 2.29 -7.22
C GLY A 285 -5.21 2.01 -8.72
N LEU A 286 -4.25 1.34 -9.35
CA LEU A 286 -4.24 0.96 -10.77
C LEU A 286 -5.51 0.20 -11.23
N PHE A 287 -6.17 -0.51 -10.32
CA PHE A 287 -7.37 -1.32 -10.61
C PHE A 287 -8.65 -0.58 -10.33
N SER A 288 -8.57 0.68 -9.89
CA SER A 288 -9.74 1.48 -9.65
C SER A 288 -10.53 1.71 -10.94
N GLY A 289 -11.84 1.54 -10.81
CA GLY A 289 -12.77 2.02 -11.82
C GLY A 289 -12.84 3.54 -11.83
N ASN A 290 -13.48 4.05 -12.87
CA ASN A 290 -13.91 5.43 -13.01
C ASN A 290 -15.42 5.37 -13.32
N PRO A 291 -16.29 6.17 -12.67
CA PRO A 291 -16.02 7.39 -11.89
C PRO A 291 -15.47 7.17 -10.47
N VAL A 292 -14.98 8.25 -9.85
CA VAL A 292 -14.61 8.33 -8.43
C VAL A 292 -15.57 9.29 -7.74
N GLY A 293 -16.46 8.73 -6.91
CA GLY A 293 -17.60 9.49 -6.39
C GLY A 293 -18.45 10.02 -7.54
N GLU A 294 -18.69 11.33 -7.55
CA GLU A 294 -19.48 12.02 -8.58
C GLU A 294 -18.64 12.41 -9.81
N TRP A 295 -17.32 12.23 -9.78
CA TRP A 295 -16.41 12.73 -10.81
C TRP A 295 -15.98 11.64 -11.78
N ASN A 296 -16.05 11.95 -13.08
CA ASN A 296 -15.61 11.07 -14.16
C ASN A 296 -14.40 11.70 -14.87
N PHE A 297 -13.22 11.09 -14.74
CA PHE A 297 -11.95 11.55 -15.31
C PHE A 297 -11.65 10.95 -16.70
N GLY A 298 -12.64 10.30 -17.31
CA GLY A 298 -12.52 9.65 -18.62
C GLY A 298 -11.74 8.33 -18.62
N GLY A 299 -11.97 7.51 -19.66
CA GLY A 299 -11.33 6.19 -19.78
C GLY A 299 -9.79 6.24 -19.87
N ARG A 300 -9.23 7.36 -20.35
CA ARG A 300 -7.79 7.59 -20.45
C ARG A 300 -7.09 7.70 -19.09
N ALA A 301 -7.83 7.96 -18.02
CA ALA A 301 -7.30 8.05 -16.66
C ALA A 301 -7.05 6.68 -15.99
N THR A 302 -7.47 5.58 -16.62
CA THR A 302 -7.41 4.24 -16.01
C THR A 302 -6.03 3.59 -16.17
N GLY A 303 -5.64 2.74 -15.21
CA GLY A 303 -4.39 1.97 -15.30
C GLY A 303 -4.23 1.16 -16.59
N PRO A 304 -5.28 0.45 -17.09
CA PRO A 304 -5.21 -0.24 -18.37
C PRO A 304 -4.98 0.68 -19.57
N ALA A 305 -5.54 1.90 -19.57
CA ALA A 305 -5.40 2.83 -20.70
C ALA A 305 -3.97 3.35 -20.90
N ILE A 306 -3.15 3.32 -19.84
CA ILE A 306 -1.72 3.68 -19.88
C ILE A 306 -0.79 2.45 -19.84
N ASP A 307 -1.36 1.25 -19.95
CA ASP A 307 -0.63 -0.02 -19.81
C ASP A 307 0.23 -0.09 -18.54
N ALA A 308 -0.35 0.25 -17.38
CA ALA A 308 0.39 0.27 -16.12
C ALA A 308 1.04 -1.08 -15.76
N ASP A 309 0.44 -2.20 -16.17
CA ASP A 309 1.05 -3.53 -16.07
C ASP A 309 2.32 -3.64 -16.92
N GLY A 310 2.29 -3.17 -18.18
CA GLY A 310 3.46 -3.14 -19.04
C GLY A 310 4.56 -2.20 -18.53
N MET A 311 4.19 -1.06 -17.93
CA MET A 311 5.14 -0.17 -17.25
C MET A 311 5.85 -0.89 -16.09
N GLN A 312 5.11 -1.63 -15.26
CA GLN A 312 5.70 -2.43 -14.18
C GLN A 312 6.62 -3.54 -14.71
N LEU A 313 6.27 -4.20 -15.82
CA LEU A 313 7.13 -5.23 -16.42
C LEU A 313 8.45 -4.64 -16.93
N ARG A 314 8.40 -3.54 -17.69
CA ARG A 314 9.61 -2.85 -18.17
C ARG A 314 10.49 -2.33 -17.03
N TRP A 315 9.85 -1.91 -15.93
CA TRP A 315 10.53 -1.59 -14.69
C TRP A 315 11.29 -2.80 -14.14
N PHE A 316 10.67 -3.97 -14.05
CA PHE A 316 11.38 -5.16 -13.59
C PHE A 316 12.45 -5.65 -14.57
N ASP A 317 12.21 -5.57 -15.88
CA ASP A 317 13.20 -5.96 -16.90
C ASP A 317 14.51 -5.19 -16.67
N THR A 318 14.40 -3.89 -16.43
CA THR A 318 15.52 -2.97 -16.17
C THR A 318 16.43 -3.39 -15.00
N TRP A 319 15.87 -4.00 -13.96
CA TRP A 319 16.59 -4.27 -12.71
C TRP A 319 16.91 -5.75 -12.49
N LEU A 320 16.18 -6.65 -13.16
CA LEU A 320 16.29 -8.09 -12.95
C LEU A 320 16.89 -8.81 -14.16
N ARG A 321 16.97 -8.17 -15.34
CA ARG A 321 17.59 -8.74 -16.55
C ARG A 321 18.85 -7.97 -16.94
N ASP A 322 19.91 -8.70 -17.26
CA ASP A 322 21.16 -8.10 -17.70
C ASP A 322 21.01 -7.45 -19.08
N GLY A 323 21.48 -6.20 -19.21
CA GLY A 323 21.53 -5.49 -20.49
C GLY A 323 20.20 -4.92 -20.99
N ASP A 324 19.13 -5.03 -20.20
CA ASP A 324 17.85 -4.39 -20.48
C ASP A 324 17.74 -3.07 -19.70
N ASP A 325 17.38 -1.99 -20.39
CA ASP A 325 16.97 -0.73 -19.77
C ASP A 325 15.57 -0.40 -20.30
N GLY A 326 14.62 -1.26 -19.96
CA GLY A 326 13.23 -1.18 -20.41
C GLY A 326 12.53 0.14 -20.10
N ILE A 327 13.09 0.94 -19.16
CA ILE A 327 12.61 2.28 -18.82
C ILE A 327 13.46 3.41 -19.42
N ALA A 328 14.40 3.11 -20.31
CA ALA A 328 15.21 4.12 -20.99
C ALA A 328 14.31 5.11 -21.75
N GLY A 329 14.46 6.40 -21.45
CA GLY A 329 13.64 7.46 -22.04
C GLY A 329 12.23 7.58 -21.47
N GLU A 330 11.83 6.71 -20.55
CA GLU A 330 10.56 6.88 -19.81
C GLU A 330 10.69 7.97 -18.73
N PRO A 331 9.61 8.71 -18.45
CA PRO A 331 9.63 9.77 -17.46
C PRO A 331 9.80 9.25 -16.04
N SER A 332 10.49 10.02 -15.19
CA SER A 332 10.61 9.71 -13.76
C SER A 332 9.30 9.83 -13.01
N VAL A 333 8.47 10.78 -13.43
CA VAL A 333 7.19 11.09 -12.80
C VAL A 333 6.10 11.22 -13.87
N LEU A 334 5.00 10.51 -13.65
CA LEU A 334 3.78 10.60 -14.46
C LEU A 334 2.59 10.89 -13.52
N LEU A 335 1.90 12.01 -13.73
CA LEU A 335 0.81 12.48 -12.88
C LEU A 335 -0.44 12.72 -13.72
N PHE A 336 -1.61 12.32 -13.26
CA PHE A 336 -2.86 12.77 -13.84
C PHE A 336 -3.26 14.13 -13.25
N THR A 337 -3.35 15.17 -14.08
CA THR A 337 -3.69 16.52 -13.62
C THR A 337 -5.20 16.71 -13.66
N MET A 338 -5.87 16.52 -12.52
CA MET A 338 -7.33 16.70 -12.41
C MET A 338 -7.76 18.13 -12.75
N GLY A 339 -8.93 18.28 -13.37
CA GLY A 339 -9.45 19.56 -13.85
C GLY A 339 -9.02 19.86 -15.29
N ALA A 340 -7.76 19.56 -15.65
CA ALA A 340 -7.34 19.47 -17.06
C ALA A 340 -7.65 18.07 -17.64
N ASP A 341 -7.70 17.06 -16.78
CA ASP A 341 -7.97 15.65 -17.08
C ASP A 341 -6.97 15.03 -18.07
N GLU A 342 -5.69 15.38 -17.88
CA GLU A 342 -4.58 14.99 -18.74
C GLU A 342 -3.41 14.39 -17.95
N TRP A 343 -2.71 13.43 -18.56
CA TRP A 343 -1.45 12.91 -18.04
C TRP A 343 -0.31 13.89 -18.31
N ARG A 344 0.38 14.27 -17.23
CA ARG A 344 1.52 15.18 -17.23
C ARG A 344 2.79 14.42 -16.84
N VAL A 345 3.82 14.59 -17.66
CA VAL A 345 5.18 14.11 -17.41
C VAL A 345 5.95 15.14 -16.60
N ALA A 346 6.80 14.67 -15.67
CA ALA A 346 7.77 15.48 -14.95
C ALA A 346 9.04 14.69 -14.60
N ASP A 347 10.12 15.42 -14.31
CA ASP A 347 11.41 14.83 -13.94
C ASP A 347 11.52 14.56 -12.43
N SER A 348 10.76 15.30 -11.61
CA SER A 348 10.79 15.17 -10.15
C SER A 348 9.46 15.46 -9.49
N TRP A 349 9.36 15.01 -8.24
CA TRP A 349 8.34 15.39 -7.28
C TRP A 349 9.01 15.86 -5.98
N PRO A 350 8.64 17.02 -5.41
CA PRO A 350 7.71 18.03 -5.96
C PRO A 350 8.16 18.55 -7.34
N LEU A 351 7.23 19.18 -8.07
CA LEU A 351 7.51 19.68 -9.41
C LEU A 351 8.59 20.78 -9.36
N PRO A 352 9.58 20.80 -10.27
CA PRO A 352 10.54 21.88 -10.36
C PRO A 352 9.84 23.24 -10.57
N GLY A 353 10.33 24.28 -9.90
CA GLY A 353 9.73 25.61 -9.98
C GLY A 353 8.39 25.76 -9.25
N THR A 354 8.04 24.81 -8.36
CA THR A 354 6.87 24.99 -7.48
C THR A 354 7.08 26.21 -6.58
N GLU A 355 6.24 27.22 -6.76
CA GLU A 355 6.16 28.38 -5.88
C GLU A 355 5.11 28.10 -4.80
N TYR A 356 5.57 27.84 -3.57
CA TYR A 356 4.66 27.70 -2.44
C TYR A 356 4.03 29.05 -2.12
N GLN A 357 2.71 29.05 -2.05
CA GLN A 357 1.88 30.24 -2.07
C GLN A 357 0.92 30.20 -0.87
N ASP A 358 1.13 31.09 0.10
CA ASP A 358 0.26 31.20 1.27
C ASP A 358 -1.08 31.86 0.91
N TRP A 359 -2.17 31.14 1.14
CA TRP A 359 -3.53 31.68 1.05
C TRP A 359 -4.10 31.76 2.45
N HIS A 360 -4.40 32.97 2.90
CA HIS A 360 -4.86 33.25 4.25
C HIS A 360 -6.38 33.24 4.33
N LEU A 361 -6.90 32.77 5.46
CA LEU A 361 -8.32 32.82 5.77
C LEU A 361 -8.71 34.26 6.16
N HIS A 362 -9.79 34.75 5.58
CA HIS A 362 -10.44 36.00 5.94
C HIS A 362 -11.92 35.80 6.18
N SER A 363 -12.50 36.55 7.11
CA SER A 363 -13.94 36.58 7.33
C SER A 363 -14.37 37.83 8.09
N GLY A 364 -15.68 38.06 8.12
CA GLY A 364 -16.32 39.02 9.03
C GLY A 364 -16.70 38.39 10.39
N GLY A 365 -16.14 37.23 10.74
CA GLY A 365 -16.55 36.41 11.88
C GLY A 365 -17.80 35.56 11.60
N ARG A 366 -18.15 35.31 10.32
CA ARG A 366 -19.28 34.48 9.92
C ARG A 366 -18.92 33.55 8.77
N ALA A 367 -17.72 32.98 8.76
CA ALA A 367 -17.31 31.98 7.77
C ALA A 367 -18.03 30.63 7.92
N ASN A 368 -18.86 30.45 8.96
CA ASN A 368 -19.60 29.22 9.16
C ASN A 368 -20.57 28.93 7.99
N THR A 369 -20.56 27.68 7.53
CA THR A 369 -21.42 27.14 6.44
C THR A 369 -21.10 27.67 5.03
N LEU A 370 -21.70 27.06 4.01
CA LEU A 370 -21.55 27.47 2.60
C LEU A 370 -22.05 28.91 2.33
N HIS A 371 -22.91 29.46 3.19
CA HIS A 371 -23.47 30.81 3.05
C HIS A 371 -22.77 31.85 3.92
N GLY A 372 -21.63 31.49 4.52
CA GLY A 372 -20.81 32.39 5.31
C GLY A 372 -20.04 33.41 4.46
N ASP A 373 -19.27 34.27 5.14
CA ASP A 373 -18.44 35.32 4.51
C ASP A 373 -16.94 34.97 4.48
N GLY A 374 -16.61 33.68 4.56
CA GLY A 374 -15.24 33.19 4.50
C GLY A 374 -14.64 33.31 3.10
N GLU A 375 -13.42 33.84 3.02
CA GLU A 375 -12.66 34.00 1.77
C GLU A 375 -11.20 33.56 1.95
N LEU A 376 -10.56 33.17 0.85
CA LEU A 376 -9.12 32.97 0.76
C LEU A 376 -8.48 34.12 -0.02
N ARG A 377 -7.47 34.78 0.56
CA ARG A 377 -6.72 35.87 -0.11
C ARG A 377 -5.21 35.69 0.07
N ARG A 378 -4.42 36.44 -0.70
CA ARG A 378 -2.94 36.39 -0.67
C ARG A 378 -2.36 37.29 0.42
N GLU A 379 -3.10 38.32 0.81
CA GLU A 379 -2.76 39.26 1.86
C GLU A 379 -2.97 38.64 3.24
N GLN A 380 -2.17 39.04 4.23
CA GLN A 380 -2.42 38.61 5.62
C GLN A 380 -3.66 39.31 6.19
N PRO A 381 -4.44 38.65 7.07
CA PRO A 381 -5.58 39.27 7.75
C PRO A 381 -5.10 40.37 8.69
N ASP A 382 -5.81 41.50 8.66
CA ASP A 382 -5.61 42.58 9.62
C ASP A 382 -5.91 42.09 11.04
N SER A 383 -5.18 42.60 12.04
CA SER A 383 -5.37 42.22 13.45
C SER A 383 -6.76 42.53 14.03
N GLY A 384 -7.57 43.32 13.31
CA GLY A 384 -8.95 43.66 13.67
C GLY A 384 -10.01 42.73 13.10
N GLN A 385 -9.66 41.71 12.31
CA GLN A 385 -10.65 40.75 11.80
C GLN A 385 -11.22 39.90 12.96
N ALA A 386 -12.55 39.73 12.95
CA ALA A 386 -13.23 38.94 13.97
C ALA A 386 -12.94 37.45 13.76
N PRO A 387 -12.72 36.66 14.83
CA PRO A 387 -12.54 35.22 14.71
C PRO A 387 -13.86 34.53 14.37
N ASP A 388 -13.78 33.44 13.60
CA ASP A 388 -14.88 32.50 13.45
C ASP A 388 -14.95 31.55 14.64
N SER A 389 -16.15 31.13 15.03
CA SER A 389 -16.37 30.24 16.17
C SER A 389 -17.41 29.17 15.85
N PHE A 390 -17.22 27.98 16.39
CA PHE A 390 -18.20 26.90 16.29
C PHE A 390 -18.18 26.05 17.57
N LEU A 391 -19.28 25.35 17.82
CA LEU A 391 -19.37 24.36 18.88
C LEU A 391 -19.10 22.97 18.28
N TYR A 392 -18.13 22.26 18.84
CA TYR A 392 -17.91 20.84 18.55
C TYR A 392 -18.51 20.00 19.68
N ASP A 393 -19.53 19.18 19.35
CA ASP A 393 -20.10 18.20 20.26
C ASP A 393 -19.74 16.79 19.78
N PRO A 394 -18.91 16.02 20.51
CA PRO A 394 -18.52 14.66 20.12
C PRO A 394 -19.71 13.67 20.05
N ARG A 395 -20.89 14.05 20.54
CA ARG A 395 -22.12 13.25 20.42
C ARG A 395 -22.86 13.52 19.11
N ASP A 396 -22.66 14.68 18.48
CA ASP A 396 -23.27 15.03 17.20
C ASP A 396 -22.34 14.70 16.04
N ARG A 397 -22.48 13.48 15.52
CA ARG A 397 -21.63 12.95 14.46
C ARG A 397 -22.06 13.37 13.06
N ARG A 398 -23.05 14.26 12.91
CA ARG A 398 -23.47 14.79 11.60
C ARG A 398 -22.41 15.71 10.96
N CYS A 399 -21.39 16.10 11.73
CA CYS A 399 -20.26 16.92 11.29
C CYS A 399 -18.94 16.14 11.17
N ALA A 400 -18.95 14.80 11.23
CA ALA A 400 -17.76 13.96 11.10
C ALA A 400 -17.65 13.30 9.73
#